data_AF-A0A7J8RM23-F1
#
_entry.id   AF-A0A7J8RM23-F1
#
_cell.length_a   1.000
_cell.length_b   1.000
_cell.length_c   1.000
_cell.angle_alpha   90.00
_cell.angle_beta   90.00
_cell.angle_gamma   90.00
#
_symmetry.space_group_name_H-M   'P 1'
#
loop_
_entity.id
_entity.type
_entity.pdbx_description
1 polymer ?
#
loop_
_entity_poly.entity_id
_entity_poly.type
_entity_poly.pdbx_seq_one_letter_code
_entity_poly.pdbx_strand_id
1 'polypeptide(L)'
;MKNGFLDKVKDNAAVWICVTQNNLQKLKEIWDQWDDETKQLFHCNYGNLPYLLDVKVDKHLFQVITQYWNLAYSCFTFGKVDLVPTVEEYTTLLRCPRI
;
A
#
# COMPACT_ATOMS: atom_id res chain seq x y z
N MET A 1 1.68 36.16 -6.55
CA MET A 1 1.91 34.80 -6.04
C MET A 1 0.99 33.87 -6.83
N LYS A 2 1.51 33.22 -7.88
CA LYS A 2 0.73 32.41 -8.82
C LYS A 2 0.74 30.94 -8.35
N ASN A 3 -0.45 30.43 -8.08
CA ASN A 3 -1.00 29.13 -8.50
C ASN A 3 -0.07 27.91 -8.48
N GLY A 4 -0.31 26.97 -7.55
CA GLY A 4 0.29 25.62 -7.60
C GLY A 4 -0.58 24.50 -6.99
N PHE A 5 -1.84 24.77 -6.64
CA PHE A 5 -2.66 23.84 -5.85
C PHE A 5 -3.80 23.15 -6.60
N LEU A 6 -3.92 23.35 -7.91
CA LEU A 6 -5.01 22.77 -8.68
C LEU A 6 -4.51 22.42 -10.07
N ASP A 7 -3.91 21.23 -10.20
CA ASP A 7 -3.95 20.56 -11.49
C ASP A 7 -5.25 19.74 -11.54
N LYS A 8 -6.24 20.34 -12.18
CA LYS A 8 -7.58 19.80 -12.38
C LYS A 8 -7.51 18.77 -13.49
N VAL A 9 -7.51 17.48 -13.14
CA VAL A 9 -8.01 16.47 -14.06
C VAL A 9 -9.52 16.40 -13.87
N LYS A 10 -10.22 17.07 -14.80
CA LYS A 10 -11.66 16.99 -14.96
C LYS A 10 -12.04 15.64 -15.58
N ASP A 11 -13.17 15.15 -15.12
CA ASP A 11 -14.04 14.12 -15.70
C ASP A 11 -13.95 12.71 -15.07
N ASN A 12 -15.12 12.31 -14.54
CA ASN A 12 -15.52 11.03 -13.93
C ASN A 12 -15.11 10.79 -12.47
N ALA A 13 -16.07 11.01 -11.56
CA ALA A 13 -16.07 10.64 -10.13
C ALA A 13 -14.67 10.60 -9.48
N ALA A 14 -14.01 11.75 -9.39
CA ALA A 14 -12.64 11.83 -8.91
C ALA A 14 -12.54 11.39 -7.44
N VAL A 15 -12.12 10.14 -7.22
CA VAL A 15 -11.66 9.68 -5.91
C VAL A 15 -10.38 10.46 -5.62
N TRP A 16 -10.43 11.38 -4.65
CA TRP A 16 -9.24 12.11 -4.22
C TRP A 16 -8.40 11.21 -3.33
N ILE A 17 -7.37 10.58 -3.93
CA ILE A 17 -6.44 9.74 -3.19
C ILE A 17 -5.24 10.58 -2.78
N CYS A 18 -5.17 10.86 -1.48
CA CYS A 18 -4.08 11.61 -0.90
C CYS A 18 -2.89 10.67 -0.69
N VAL A 19 -1.92 10.69 -1.62
CA VAL A 19 -0.70 9.89 -1.51
C VAL A 19 0.32 10.66 -0.68
N THR A 20 0.10 10.70 0.64
CA THR A 20 1.13 11.17 1.58
C THR A 20 2.12 10.04 1.82
N GLN A 21 3.37 10.20 1.40
CA GLN A 21 4.42 9.27 1.80
C GLN A 21 4.65 9.46 3.31
N ASN A 22 4.23 8.46 4.09
CA ASN A 22 4.49 8.44 5.51
C ASN A 22 6.01 8.31 5.73
N ASN A 23 6.54 9.09 6.66
CA ASN A 23 7.92 8.90 7.09
C ASN A 23 7.99 7.66 8.00
N LEU A 24 8.40 6.53 7.43
CA LEU A 24 8.54 5.25 8.14
C LEU A 24 9.94 5.05 8.74
N GLN A 25 10.83 6.05 8.64
CA GLN A 25 12.23 5.92 9.06
C GLN A 25 12.37 5.46 10.52
N LYS A 26 11.59 6.04 11.43
CA LYS A 26 11.61 5.66 12.84
C LYS A 26 11.12 4.23 13.09
N LEU A 27 10.17 3.74 12.30
CA LEU A 27 9.69 2.36 12.39
C LEU A 27 10.77 1.38 11.91
N LYS A 28 11.50 1.73 10.85
CA LYS A 28 12.66 0.95 10.39
C LYS A 28 13.74 0.90 11.44
N GLU A 29 14.09 2.04 12.04
CA GLU A 29 15.10 2.09 13.11
C GLU A 29 14.72 1.21 14.31
N ILE A 30 13.46 1.22 14.73
CA ILE A 30 12.97 0.35 15.80
C ILE A 30 13.12 -1.13 15.38
N TRP A 31 12.70 -1.47 14.17
CA TRP A 31 12.81 -2.83 13.65
C TRP A 31 14.27 -3.30 13.57
N ASP A 32 15.18 -2.44 13.10
CA ASP A 32 16.60 -2.75 12.95
C ASP A 32 17.29 -2.97 14.30
N GLN A 33 16.85 -2.28 15.35
CA GLN A 33 17.38 -2.40 16.71
C GLN A 33 16.95 -3.67 17.44
N TRP A 34 15.91 -4.37 16.98
CA TRP A 34 15.46 -5.61 17.62
C TRP A 34 16.44 -6.76 17.40
N ASP A 35 16.63 -7.54 18.46
CA ASP A 35 17.35 -8.81 18.40
C ASP A 35 16.55 -9.87 17.61
N ASP A 36 17.24 -10.94 17.23
CA ASP A 36 16.67 -11.99 16.39
C ASP A 36 15.53 -12.75 17.09
N GLU A 37 15.56 -12.94 18.41
CA GLU A 37 14.49 -13.63 19.14
C GLU A 37 13.21 -12.79 19.11
N THR A 38 13.32 -11.48 19.34
CA THR A 38 12.19 -10.55 19.26
C THR A 38 11.63 -10.48 17.83
N LYS A 39 12.50 -10.44 16.80
CA LYS A 39 12.06 -10.47 15.39
C LYS A 39 11.34 -11.77 15.03
N GLN A 40 11.84 -12.91 15.51
CA GLN A 40 11.19 -14.21 15.32
C GLN A 40 9.82 -14.26 16.00
N LEU A 41 9.71 -13.78 17.25
CA LEU A 41 8.43 -13.71 17.95
C LEU A 41 7.41 -12.84 17.20
N PHE A 42 7.86 -11.70 16.68
CA PHE A 42 7.02 -10.84 15.84
C PHE A 42 6.57 -11.57 14.57
N HIS A 43 7.49 -12.21 13.86
CA HIS A 43 7.17 -12.98 12.66
C HIS A 43 6.20 -14.13 12.94
N CYS A 44 6.31 -14.82 14.08
CA CYS A 44 5.37 -15.85 14.49
C CYS A 44 3.95 -15.33 14.72
N ASN A 45 3.76 -14.06 15.07
CA ASN A 45 2.45 -13.47 15.34
C ASN A 45 1.88 -12.68 14.16
N TYR A 46 2.77 -12.08 13.35
CA TYR A 46 2.43 -11.07 12.35
C TYR A 46 3.03 -11.36 10.96
N GLY A 47 3.73 -12.48 10.81
CA GLY A 47 4.35 -12.91 9.56
C GLY A 47 5.35 -11.90 9.00
N ASN A 48 5.23 -11.65 7.71
CA ASN A 48 6.10 -10.82 6.88
C ASN A 48 5.75 -9.33 6.90
N LEU A 49 4.86 -8.87 7.79
CA LEU A 49 4.48 -7.47 7.88
C LEU A 49 5.66 -6.47 7.94
N PRO A 50 6.77 -6.75 8.66
CA PRO A 50 7.91 -5.81 8.73
C PRO A 50 8.56 -5.54 7.37
N TYR A 51 8.55 -6.52 6.46
CA TYR A 51 9.12 -6.37 5.13
C TYR A 51 8.34 -5.36 4.25
N LEU A 52 7.09 -5.03 4.61
CA LEU A 52 6.35 -3.96 3.94
C LEU A 52 6.98 -2.59 4.15
N LEU A 53 7.76 -2.39 5.22
CA LEU A 53 8.47 -1.14 5.46
C LEU A 53 9.51 -0.85 4.36
N ASP A 54 10.01 -1.88 3.69
CA ASP A 54 11.01 -1.79 2.62
C ASP A 54 10.41 -1.68 1.22
N VAL A 55 9.10 -1.85 1.10
CA VAL A 55 8.39 -1.69 -0.18
C VAL A 55 8.43 -0.21 -0.57
N LYS A 56 9.16 0.07 -1.65
CA LYS A 56 9.21 1.41 -2.25
C LYS A 56 7.92 1.68 -3.00
N VAL A 57 7.14 2.64 -2.52
CA VAL A 57 5.94 3.12 -3.22
C VAL A 57 6.33 4.26 -4.15
N ASP A 58 6.32 3.97 -5.45
CA ASP A 58 6.45 5.01 -6.47
C ASP A 58 5.17 5.84 -6.53
N LYS A 59 5.30 7.13 -6.23
CA LYS A 59 4.16 8.06 -6.18
C LYS A 59 3.46 8.18 -7.54
N HIS A 60 4.21 8.17 -8.64
CA HIS A 60 3.66 8.33 -9.97
C HIS A 60 2.89 7.06 -10.38
N LEU A 61 3.46 5.88 -10.14
CA LEU A 61 2.78 4.61 -10.37
C LEU A 61 1.48 4.52 -9.56
N PHE A 62 1.51 4.95 -8.30
CA PHE A 62 0.32 4.96 -7.46
C PHE A 62 -0.74 5.95 -7.99
N GLN A 63 -0.34 7.14 -8.44
CA GLN A 63 -1.27 8.08 -9.08
C GLN A 63 -1.89 7.49 -10.35
N VAL A 64 -1.11 6.80 -11.18
CA VAL A 64 -1.62 6.15 -12.40
C VAL A 64 -2.59 5.03 -12.04
N ILE A 65 -2.23 4.14 -11.11
CA ILE A 65 -3.08 2.99 -10.76
C ILE A 65 -4.42 3.42 -10.14
N THR A 66 -4.43 4.55 -9.41
CA THR A 66 -5.67 5.08 -8.83
C THR A 66 -6.72 5.51 -9.85
N GLN A 67 -6.32 5.84 -11.08
CA GLN A 67 -7.26 6.15 -12.17
C GLN A 67 -8.09 4.93 -12.59
N TYR A 68 -7.59 3.74 -12.31
CA TYR A 68 -8.25 2.47 -12.60
C TYR A 68 -9.06 1.96 -11.39
N TRP A 69 -9.07 2.67 -10.26
CA TRP A 69 -9.86 2.26 -9.09
C TRP A 69 -11.36 2.41 -9.36
N ASN A 70 -12.06 1.29 -9.34
CA ASN A 70 -13.50 1.21 -9.51
C ASN A 70 -14.19 1.16 -8.15
N LEU A 71 -14.73 2.30 -7.71
CA LEU A 71 -15.34 2.42 -6.40
C LEU A 71 -16.56 1.49 -6.20
N ALA A 72 -17.33 1.21 -7.26
CA ALA A 72 -18.53 0.40 -7.17
C ALA A 72 -18.22 -1.07 -6.83
N TYR A 73 -17.07 -1.57 -7.28
CA TYR A 73 -16.64 -2.96 -7.08
C TYR A 73 -15.45 -3.09 -6.12
N SER A 74 -14.88 -1.96 -5.67
CA SER A 74 -13.69 -1.92 -4.82
C SER A 74 -12.51 -2.71 -5.41
N CYS A 75 -12.29 -2.55 -6.72
CA CYS A 75 -11.26 -3.24 -7.50
C CYS A 75 -10.51 -2.28 -8.44
N PHE A 76 -9.40 -2.73 -9.02
CA PHE A 76 -8.76 -2.01 -10.13
C PHE A 76 -9.23 -2.60 -11.46
N THR A 77 -9.93 -1.84 -12.30
CA THR A 77 -10.45 -2.31 -13.59
C THR A 77 -9.56 -1.85 -14.75
N PHE A 78 -8.95 -2.79 -15.46
CA PHE A 78 -8.16 -2.57 -16.68
C PHE A 78 -8.93 -3.11 -17.90
N GLY A 79 -9.75 -2.26 -18.51
CA GLY A 79 -10.59 -2.65 -19.64
C GLY A 79 -11.65 -3.67 -19.24
N LYS A 80 -11.45 -4.95 -19.58
CA LYS A 80 -12.35 -6.07 -19.22
C LYS A 80 -11.80 -6.96 -18.10
N VAL A 81 -10.67 -6.59 -17.51
CA VAL A 81 -10.01 -7.37 -16.46
C VAL A 81 -10.10 -6.60 -15.16
N ASP A 82 -10.60 -7.24 -14.12
CA ASP A 82 -10.57 -6.71 -12.76
C ASP A 82 -9.40 -7.33 -11.99
N LEU A 83 -8.60 -6.48 -11.38
CA LEU A 83 -7.54 -6.85 -10.45
C LEU A 83 -8.04 -6.57 -9.03
N VAL A 84 -8.34 -7.66 -8.34
CA VAL A 84 -8.65 -7.68 -6.91
C VAL A 84 -7.69 -8.68 -6.28
N PRO A 85 -6.79 -8.24 -5.41
CA PRO A 85 -5.99 -9.17 -4.64
C PRO A 85 -6.91 -10.02 -3.76
N THR A 86 -6.78 -11.34 -3.89
CA THR A 86 -7.56 -12.34 -3.15
C THR A 86 -7.04 -12.49 -1.71
N VAL A 87 -7.86 -13.07 -0.83
CA VAL A 87 -7.46 -13.36 0.54
C VAL A 87 -6.28 -14.34 0.56
N GLU A 88 -6.25 -15.28 -0.38
CA GLU A 88 -5.20 -16.26 -0.58
C GLU A 88 -3.86 -15.60 -0.96
N GLU A 89 -3.88 -14.61 -1.85
CA GLU A 89 -2.70 -13.84 -2.24
C GLU A 89 -2.15 -13.03 -1.07
N TYR A 90 -3.01 -12.34 -0.30
CA TYR A 90 -2.58 -11.64 0.91
C TYR A 90 -2.01 -12.58 1.96
N THR A 91 -2.65 -13.75 2.16
CA THR A 91 -2.17 -14.77 3.10
C THR A 91 -0.79 -15.28 2.67
N THR A 92 -0.57 -15.48 1.38
CA THR A 92 0.70 -15.94 0.82
C THR A 92 1.80 -14.88 0.98
N LEU A 93 1.46 -13.62 0.71
CA LEU A 93 2.38 -12.49 0.82
C LEU A 93 2.80 -12.25 2.28
N LEU A 94 1.80 -12.10 3.15
CA LEU A 94 2.03 -11.70 4.54
C LEU A 94 2.39 -12.87 5.44
N ARG A 95 2.04 -14.11 5.09
CA ARG A 95 2.27 -15.29 5.94
C ARG A 95 1.81 -15.12 7.39
N CYS A 96 0.79 -14.28 7.62
CA CYS A 96 0.23 -14.11 8.95
C CYS A 96 -0.39 -15.44 9.38
N PRO A 97 -0.18 -15.87 10.64
CA PRO A 97 -0.99 -16.93 11.21
C PRO A 97 -2.46 -16.52 11.09
N ARG A 98 -3.31 -17.43 10.63
CA ARG A 98 -4.76 -17.21 10.68
C ARG A 98 -5.13 -17.05 12.16
N ILE A 99 -5.73 -15.91 12.51
CA ILE A 99 -6.32 -15.64 13.83
C ILE A 99 -7.49 -16.61 14.04
#